data_AF-A0A0D2J758-F1
#
_entry.id   AF-A0A0D2J758-F1
#
_cell.length_a   1.000
_cell.length_b   1.000
_cell.length_c   1.000
_cell.angle_alpha   90.00
_cell.angle_beta   90.00
_cell.angle_gamma   90.00
#
_symmetry.space_group_name_H-M   'P 1'
#
loop_
_entity.id
_entity.type
_entity.pdbx_description
1 polymer ?
#
loop_
_entity_poly.entity_id
_entity_poly.type
_entity_poly.pdbx_seq_one_letter_code
_entity_poly.pdbx_strand_id
1 'polypeptide(L)'
;MNLTELLLFLGYALLTVCYVPQWWRVFRTRRVEGLSPVFICLVFLGLALIQIGLVLGRISGALMWGNGFALINAGLLLVAYFSVRNKGVSHGPA
;
A
#
# COMPACT_ATOMS: atom_id res chain seq x y z
N MET A 1 11.41 22.62 -2.65
CA MET A 1 10.02 22.18 -2.39
C MET A 1 9.17 23.39 -2.06
N ASN A 2 8.06 23.57 -2.77
CA ASN A 2 7.05 24.56 -2.39
C ASN A 2 6.05 23.98 -1.36
N LEU A 3 5.14 24.81 -0.83
CA LEU A 3 4.17 24.39 0.18
C LEU A 3 3.30 23.21 -0.28
N THR A 4 2.84 23.23 -1.53
CA THR A 4 2.01 22.17 -2.11
C THR A 4 2.76 20.84 -2.16
N GLU A 5 4.02 20.84 -2.63
CA GLU A 5 4.86 19.65 -2.67
C GLU A 5 5.13 19.10 -1.27
N LEU A 6 5.34 19.98 -0.29
CA LEU A 6 5.53 19.58 1.10
C LEU A 6 4.29 18.89 1.67
N LEU A 7 3.11 19.47 1.45
CA LEU A 7 1.84 18.90 1.92
C LEU A 7 1.56 17.54 1.27
N LEU A 8 1.79 17.41 -0.04
CA LEU A 8 1.64 16.15 -0.75
C LEU A 8 2.64 15.09 -0.26
N PHE A 9 3.91 15.48 -0.09
CA PHE A 9 4.93 14.58 0.47
C PHE A 9 4.55 14.07 1.86
N LEU A 10 4.13 14.96 2.76
CA LEU A 10 3.66 14.60 4.10
C LEU A 10 2.42 13.71 4.06
N GLY A 11 1.48 14.00 3.15
CA GLY A 11 0.30 13.15 2.93
C GLY A 11 0.70 11.71 2.57
N TYR A 12 1.63 11.54 1.63
CA TYR A 12 2.12 10.20 1.28
C TYR A 12 2.92 9.53 2.41
N ALA A 13 3.71 10.29 3.17
CA ALA A 13 4.44 9.77 4.31
C ALA A 13 3.47 9.26 5.40
N LEU A 14 2.41 10.01 5.70
CA LEU A 14 1.37 9.58 6.64
C LEU A 14 0.64 8.32 6.15
N LEU A 15 0.27 8.26 4.86
CA LEU A 15 -0.32 7.06 4.27
C LEU A 15 0.60 5.84 4.45
N THR A 16 1.90 6.02 4.22
CA THR A 16 2.91 4.97 4.43
C THR A 16 2.86 4.47 5.88
N VAL A 17 2.89 5.38 6.86
CA VAL A 17 2.85 5.04 8.29
C VAL A 17 1.54 4.34 8.67
N CYS A 18 0.40 4.71 8.08
CA CYS A 18 -0.89 4.06 8.34
C CYS A 18 -0.91 2.60 7.88
N TYR A 19 -0.23 2.26 6.78
CA TYR A 19 -0.22 0.89 6.26
C TYR A 19 0.72 -0.04 7.03
N VAL A 20 1.81 0.47 7.61
CA VAL A 20 2.79 -0.31 8.40
C VAL A 20 2.15 -1.20 9.47
N PRO A 21 1.35 -0.67 10.42
CA PRO A 21 0.74 -1.51 11.46
C PRO A 21 -0.25 -2.52 10.88
N GLN A 22 -0.85 -2.23 9.72
CA GLN A 22 -1.87 -3.06 9.12
C GLN A 22 -1.28 -4.30 8.47
N TRP A 23 -0.25 -4.17 7.61
CA TRP A 23 0.41 -5.36 7.05
C TRP A 23 1.20 -6.11 8.13
N TRP A 24 1.83 -5.41 9.07
CA TRP A 24 2.49 -6.05 10.22
C TRP A 24 1.54 -6.92 11.03
N ARG A 25 0.34 -6.40 11.35
CA ARG A 25 -0.70 -7.18 12.04
C ARG A 25 -1.03 -8.45 11.27
N VAL A 26 -1.23 -8.38 9.96
CA VAL A 26 -1.55 -9.55 9.13
C VAL A 26 -0.44 -10.60 9.16
N PHE A 27 0.83 -10.18 9.07
CA PHE A 27 1.96 -11.12 9.18
C PHE A 27 2.06 -11.77 10.55
N ARG A 28 1.87 -10.98 11.62
CA ARG A 28 2.00 -11.46 13.00
C ARG A 28 0.84 -12.36 13.42
N THR A 29 -0.40 -11.96 13.14
CA THR A 29 -1.59 -12.68 13.60
C THR A 29 -2.04 -13.76 12.63
N ARG A 30 -1.56 -13.72 11.37
CA ARG A 30 -2.04 -14.58 10.27
C ARG A 30 -3.56 -14.54 10.09
N ARG A 31 -4.18 -13.40 10.39
CA ARG A 31 -5.62 -13.17 10.22
C ARG A 31 -5.87 -11.97 9.31
N VAL A 32 -6.87 -12.11 8.44
CA VAL A 32 -7.27 -11.08 7.46
C VAL A 32 -8.75 -10.70 7.60
N GLU A 33 -9.40 -11.12 8.69
CA GLU A 33 -10.79 -10.77 9.02
C GLU A 33 -10.96 -9.24 9.09
N GLY A 34 -11.98 -8.73 8.42
CA GLY A 34 -12.27 -7.29 8.34
C GLY A 34 -11.45 -6.52 7.28
N LEU A 35 -10.55 -7.17 6.54
CA LEU A 35 -9.86 -6.54 5.41
C LEU A 35 -10.61 -6.80 4.10
N SER A 36 -11.02 -5.73 3.43
CA SER A 36 -11.59 -5.80 2.08
C SER A 36 -10.48 -5.91 1.03
N PRO A 37 -10.37 -7.03 0.29
CA PRO A 37 -9.36 -7.17 -0.76
C PRO A 37 -9.59 -6.19 -1.91
N VAL A 38 -10.86 -5.89 -2.22
CA VAL A 38 -11.22 -4.93 -3.28
C VAL A 38 -10.69 -3.54 -2.94
N PHE A 39 -10.86 -3.10 -1.69
CA PHE A 39 -10.35 -1.81 -1.24
C PHE A 39 -8.82 -1.74 -1.35
N ILE A 40 -8.11 -2.78 -0.90
CA ILE A 40 -6.64 -2.82 -0.97
C ILE A 40 -6.17 -2.80 -2.43
N CYS A 41 -6.81 -3.54 -3.33
CA CYS A 41 -6.52 -3.52 -4.76
C CYS A 41 -6.73 -2.13 -5.38
N LEU A 42 -7.86 -1.47 -5.09
CA LEU A 42 -8.17 -0.14 -5.63
C LEU A 42 -7.16 0.91 -5.16
N VAL A 43 -6.80 0.88 -3.88
CA VAL A 43 -5.75 1.75 -3.32
C VAL A 43 -4.42 1.52 -4.04
N PHE A 44 -4.01 0.25 -4.18
CA PHE A 44 -2.76 -0.09 -4.85
C PHE A 44 -2.74 0.40 -6.31
N LEU A 45 -3.81 0.16 -7.05
CA LEU A 45 -3.94 0.63 -8.44
C LEU A 45 -3.93 2.16 -8.53
N GLY A 46 -4.63 2.86 -7.63
CA GLY A 46 -4.61 4.32 -7.58
C GLY A 46 -3.21 4.88 -7.34
N LEU A 47 -2.49 4.36 -6.35
CA LEU A 47 -1.11 4.75 -6.06
C LEU A 47 -0.16 4.42 -7.23
N ALA A 48 -0.39 3.32 -7.94
CA ALA A 48 0.39 2.94 -9.12
C ALA A 48 0.17 3.92 -10.27
N LEU A 49 -1.08 4.31 -10.56
CA LEU A 49 -1.40 5.30 -11.58
C LEU A 49 -0.79 6.67 -11.25
N ILE A 50 -0.85 7.08 -9.99
CA ILE A 50 -0.19 8.32 -9.53
C ILE A 50 1.33 8.22 -9.73
N GLN A 51 1.95 7.09 -9.38
CA GLN A 51 3.39 6.91 -9.58
C GLN A 51 3.77 7.02 -11.06
N ILE A 52 3.00 6.39 -11.95
CA ILE A 52 3.20 6.46 -13.40
C ILE A 52 3.12 7.91 -13.87
N GLY A 53 2.10 8.66 -13.44
CA GLY A 53 1.94 10.08 -13.75
C GLY A 53 3.11 10.93 -13.27
N LEU A 54 3.60 10.70 -12.04
CA LEU A 54 4.74 11.42 -11.47
C LEU A 54 6.04 11.14 -12.24
N VAL A 55 6.27 9.88 -12.64
CA VAL A 55 7.46 9.45 -13.41
C VAL A 55 7.43 10.05 -14.81
N LEU A 56 6.31 9.90 -15.54
CA LEU A 56 6.19 10.38 -16.91
C LEU A 56 6.20 11.92 -16.98
N GLY A 57 5.59 12.58 -15.99
CA GLY A 57 5.56 14.03 -15.89
C GLY A 57 6.86 14.65 -15.35
N ARG A 58 7.82 13.85 -14.87
CA ARG A 58 9.09 14.30 -14.26
C ARG A 58 8.90 15.40 -13.19
N ILE A 59 7.82 15.30 -12.41
CA ILE A 59 7.30 16.40 -11.58
C ILE A 59 8.27 16.76 -10.45
N SER A 60 8.58 15.81 -9.56
CA SER A 60 9.37 16.06 -8.36
C SER A 60 9.85 14.75 -7.75
N GLY A 61 11.16 14.63 -7.51
CA GLY A 61 11.73 13.43 -6.89
C GLY A 61 11.15 13.15 -5.51
N ALA A 62 10.87 14.20 -4.71
CA ALA A 62 10.29 14.04 -3.38
C ALA A 62 8.90 13.39 -3.42
N LEU A 63 8.02 13.86 -4.33
CA LEU A 63 6.68 13.28 -4.51
C LEU A 63 6.75 11.83 -5.02
N MET A 64 7.68 11.55 -5.94
CA MET A 64 7.93 10.20 -6.43
C MET A 64 8.35 9.25 -5.30
N TRP A 65 9.21 9.69 -4.39
CA TRP A 65 9.60 8.90 -3.22
C TRP A 65 8.43 8.71 -2.24
N GLY A 66 7.70 9.77 -1.92
CA GLY A 66 6.56 9.71 -1.01
C GLY A 66 5.51 8.71 -1.49
N ASN A 67 5.01 8.87 -2.72
CA ASN A 67 4.02 7.96 -3.28
C ASN A 67 4.60 6.55 -3.49
N GLY A 68 5.87 6.44 -3.84
CA GLY A 68 6.58 5.15 -3.97
C GLY A 68 6.57 4.33 -2.67
N PHE A 69 6.85 4.96 -1.53
CA PHE A 69 6.77 4.28 -0.23
C PHE A 69 5.35 3.84 0.13
N ALA A 70 4.35 4.67 -0.15
CA ALA A 70 2.95 4.33 0.05
C ALA A 70 2.53 3.14 -0.83
N LEU A 71 2.95 3.14 -2.10
CA LEU A 71 2.69 2.07 -3.07
C LEU A 71 3.32 0.74 -2.63
N ILE A 72 4.57 0.76 -2.17
CA ILE A 72 5.25 -0.42 -1.61
C ILE A 72 4.48 -0.97 -0.42
N ASN A 73 4.02 -0.11 0.49
CA ASN A 73 3.27 -0.54 1.67
C ASN A 73 1.90 -1.13 1.34
N ALA A 74 1.19 -0.53 0.39
CA ALA A 74 -0.06 -1.09 -0.14
C ALA A 74 0.19 -2.47 -0.79
N GLY A 75 1.29 -2.61 -1.54
CA GLY A 75 1.72 -3.89 -2.12
C GLY A 75 2.05 -4.94 -1.06
N LEU A 76 2.78 -4.56 0.01
CA LEU A 76 3.06 -5.46 1.13
C LEU A 76 1.79 -5.93 1.82
N LEU A 77 0.82 -5.06 2.03
CA LEU A 77 -0.48 -5.44 2.58
C LEU A 77 -1.22 -6.42 1.68
N LEU A 78 -1.20 -6.18 0.36
CA LEU A 78 -1.81 -7.07 -0.63
C LEU A 78 -1.16 -8.45 -0.62
N VAL A 79 0.18 -8.51 -0.62
CA VAL A 79 0.96 -9.76 -0.54
C VAL A 79 0.68 -10.48 0.78
N ALA A 80 0.68 -9.77 1.91
CA ALA A 80 0.37 -10.33 3.22
C ALA A 80 -1.04 -10.96 3.25
N TYR A 81 -2.02 -10.25 2.69
CA TYR A 81 -3.40 -10.72 2.59
C TYR A 81 -3.50 -12.02 1.80
N PHE A 82 -2.98 -12.04 0.57
CA PHE A 82 -3.05 -13.24 -0.27
C PHE A 82 -2.20 -14.41 0.26
N SER A 83 -1.08 -14.12 0.91
CA SER A 83 -0.23 -15.14 1.55
C SER A 83 -0.95 -15.87 2.69
N VAL A 84 -1.76 -15.16 3.47
CA VAL A 84 -2.58 -15.76 4.53
C VAL A 84 -3.79 -16.49 3.93
N ARG A 85 -4.49 -15.87 2.96
CA ARG A 85 -5.65 -16.48 2.30
C ARG A 85 -5.32 -17.81 1.63
N ASN A 86 -4.23 -17.89 0.86
CA ASN A 86 -3.86 -19.11 0.14
C ASN A 86 -3.54 -20.27 1.10
N LYS A 87 -2.93 -19.99 2.25
CA LYS A 87 -2.69 -21.00 3.29
C LYS A 87 -3.99 -21.50 3.92
N GLY A 88 -4.96 -20.61 4.15
CA GLY A 88 -6.29 -20.97 4.63
C GLY A 88 -7.08 -21.86 3.66
N VAL A 89 -6.91 -21.64 2.35
CA VAL A 89 -7.54 -22.48 1.31
C VAL A 89 -6.89 -23.86 1.21
N SER A 90 -5.56 -23.97 1.42
CA SER A 90 -4.84 -25.25 1.34
C SER A 90 -5.09 -26.23 2.49
N HIS A 91 -5.76 -25.81 3.57
CA HIS A 91 -6.04 -26.63 4.75
C HIS A 91 -7.55 -26.72 5.07
N GLY A 92 -8.42 -26.38 4.11
CA GLY A 92 -9.85 -26.67 4.20
C GLY A 92 -10.10 -28.19 4.20
N PRO A 93 -11.10 -28.69 4.94
CA PRO A 93 -11.32 -30.13 5.09
C PRO A 93 -11.53 -30.78 3.73
N ALA A 94 -10.72 -31.82 3.47
CA ALA A 94 -10.92 -32.78 2.42
C ALA A 94 -12.21 -33.58 2.64
#